data_AF-A0A966UN07-F1
#
_entry.id   AF-A0A966UN07-F1
#
_cell.length_a   1.000
_cell.length_b   1.000
_cell.length_c   1.000
_cell.angle_alpha   90.00
_cell.angle_beta   90.00
_cell.angle_gamma   90.00
#
_symmetry.space_group_name_H-M   'P 1'
#
loop_
_entity.id
_entity.type
_entity.pdbx_description
1 polymer ?
#
loop_
_entity_poly.entity_id
_entity_poly.type
_entity_poly.pdbx_seq_one_letter_code
_entity_poly.pdbx_strand_id
1 'polypeptide(L)'
;MDSINNLKDSRCYLVGAMDRVKDGGKSWREKITLPLIHIGVKVLNPCKKILHSFSEEDSRHWIEYYKETGQFSRIREEFGFIRSADLRCVDISDFIIVHIDVNTHACGTYEEITTANRQKKPILVWCEQGKSHAPNWLFFMLPHEHIFNSMEEIINYLNYIDSLQNTKGLQRWFFFSNLYNQ
;
A
#
# COMPACT_ATOMS: atom_id res chain seq x y z
N MET A 1 24.05 2.10 -23.70
CA MET A 1 22.96 1.23 -23.23
C MET A 1 22.27 2.01 -22.14
N ASP A 2 20.98 2.31 -22.30
CA ASP A 2 20.23 2.95 -21.22
C ASP A 2 20.32 2.07 -19.97
N SER A 3 20.56 2.69 -18.81
CA SER A 3 20.59 1.99 -17.53
C SER A 3 19.25 1.29 -17.31
N ILE A 4 19.28 0.00 -16.94
CA ILE A 4 18.07 -0.76 -16.60
C ILE A 4 17.42 -0.10 -15.39
N ASN A 5 16.15 0.25 -15.53
CA ASN A 5 15.31 0.77 -14.47
C ASN A 5 13.91 0.18 -14.68
N ASN A 6 13.69 -1.00 -14.10
CA ASN A 6 12.46 -1.76 -14.30
C ASN A 6 11.26 -1.11 -13.59
N LEU A 7 11.49 -0.32 -12.53
CA LEU A 7 10.42 0.27 -11.72
C LEU A 7 10.07 1.70 -12.12
N LYS A 8 10.75 2.26 -13.12
CA LYS A 8 10.46 3.60 -13.64
C LYS A 8 9.00 3.73 -14.02
N ASP A 9 8.39 4.83 -13.60
CA ASP A 9 7.00 5.19 -13.87
C ASP A 9 5.93 4.25 -13.27
N SER A 10 6.33 3.16 -12.62
CA SER A 10 5.42 2.27 -11.90
C SER A 10 4.77 2.98 -10.71
N ARG A 11 3.55 2.61 -10.39
CA ARG A 11 2.74 3.20 -9.32
C ARG A 11 2.74 2.28 -8.11
N CYS A 12 3.21 2.80 -6.97
CA CYS A 12 3.17 2.11 -5.69
C CYS A 12 2.11 2.73 -4.79
N TYR A 13 1.18 1.94 -4.27
CA TYR A 13 0.26 2.40 -3.23
C TYR A 13 0.72 1.94 -1.84
N LEU A 14 0.71 2.88 -0.88
CA LEU A 14 1.18 2.66 0.50
C LEU A 14 0.02 2.29 1.42
N VAL A 15 -0.07 1.00 1.71
CA VAL A 15 -1.13 0.35 2.48
C VAL A 15 -0.70 0.16 3.93
N GLY A 16 -1.60 0.38 4.89
CA GLY A 16 -1.30 0.23 6.30
C GLY A 16 -2.33 0.92 7.18
N ALA A 17 -2.38 0.54 8.47
CA ALA A 17 -3.37 1.10 9.38
C ALA A 17 -3.29 2.63 9.45
N MET A 18 -4.46 3.26 9.47
CA MET A 18 -4.63 4.70 9.65
C MET A 18 -5.51 4.95 10.86
N ASP A 19 -6.63 4.22 10.94
CA ASP A 19 -7.45 4.12 12.14
C ASP A 19 -6.61 3.55 13.30
N ARG A 20 -6.81 4.09 14.51
CA ARG A 20 -6.12 3.68 15.74
C ARG A 20 -4.60 3.85 15.75
N VAL A 21 -4.04 4.54 14.75
CA VAL A 21 -2.63 4.94 14.72
C VAL A 21 -2.52 6.44 15.02
N LYS A 22 -1.65 6.79 15.98
CA LYS A 22 -1.52 8.16 16.50
C LYS A 22 -1.24 9.21 15.42
N ASP A 23 -0.38 8.90 14.46
CA ASP A 23 -0.02 9.80 13.36
C ASP A 23 -0.71 9.41 12.03
N GLY A 24 -1.72 8.52 12.09
CA GLY A 24 -2.36 7.95 10.89
C GLY A 24 -1.42 7.14 9.99
N GLY A 25 -0.23 6.78 10.48
CA GLY A 25 0.83 6.17 9.70
C GLY A 25 1.48 7.13 8.70
N LYS A 26 1.44 8.44 8.95
CA LYS A 26 2.08 9.45 8.10
C LYS A 26 3.61 9.30 8.08
N SER A 27 4.23 9.08 9.24
CA SER A 27 5.69 9.13 9.39
C SER A 27 6.41 8.09 8.54
N TRP A 28 5.94 6.84 8.55
CA TRP A 28 6.59 5.77 7.79
C TRP A 28 6.36 5.94 6.28
N ARG A 29 5.17 6.43 5.89
CA ARG A 29 4.84 6.70 4.49
C ARG A 29 5.73 7.79 3.91
N GLU A 30 5.99 8.85 4.67
CA GLU A 30 6.93 9.90 4.26
C GLU A 30 8.36 9.37 4.12
N LYS A 31 8.81 8.56 5.10
CA LYS A 31 10.15 7.95 5.07
C LYS A 31 10.37 7.06 3.85
N ILE A 32 9.43 6.16 3.53
CA ILE A 32 9.57 5.24 2.39
C ILE A 32 9.34 5.93 1.04
N THR A 33 8.62 7.06 1.01
CA THR A 33 8.34 7.77 -0.25
C THR A 33 9.62 8.24 -0.94
N LEU A 34 10.61 8.75 -0.18
CA LEU A 34 11.86 9.25 -0.75
C LEU A 34 12.62 8.19 -1.56
N PRO A 35 13.01 7.02 -1.01
CA PRO A 35 13.74 6.01 -1.78
C PRO A 35 12.96 5.50 -3.00
N LEU A 36 11.63 5.40 -2.92
CA LEU A 36 10.79 5.02 -4.06
C LEU A 36 10.88 6.04 -5.22
N ILE A 37 10.84 7.33 -4.90
CA ILE A 37 10.98 8.39 -5.92
C ILE A 37 12.37 8.33 -6.58
N HIS A 38 13.44 8.00 -5.84
CA HIS A 38 14.79 7.92 -6.39
C HIS A 38 14.95 6.83 -7.46
N ILE A 39 14.19 5.72 -7.35
CA ILE A 39 14.15 4.66 -8.37
C ILE A 39 13.07 4.92 -9.44
N GLY A 40 12.41 6.08 -9.42
CA GLY A 40 11.44 6.47 -10.45
C GLY A 40 10.01 5.97 -10.24
N VAL A 41 9.67 5.47 -9.04
CA VAL A 41 8.32 5.02 -8.69
C VAL A 41 7.42 6.22 -8.36
N LYS A 42 6.19 6.21 -8.86
CA LYS A 42 5.12 7.16 -8.53
C LYS A 42 4.37 6.66 -7.29
N VAL A 43 4.47 7.40 -6.19
CA VAL A 43 3.90 6.99 -4.90
C VAL A 43 2.48 7.53 -4.71
N LEU A 44 1.53 6.63 -4.52
CA LEU A 44 0.16 6.92 -4.07
C LEU A 44 0.14 6.80 -2.53
N ASN A 45 0.10 7.95 -1.85
CA ASN A 45 0.09 8.01 -0.39
C ASN A 45 -1.33 8.35 0.10
N PRO A 46 -1.98 7.49 0.92
CA PRO A 46 -3.33 7.76 1.42
C PRO A 46 -3.46 9.08 2.18
N CYS A 47 -2.43 9.47 2.96
CA CYS A 47 -2.41 10.72 3.72
C CYS A 47 -2.33 12.00 2.86
N LYS A 48 -2.20 11.87 1.53
CA LYS A 48 -2.08 12.99 0.58
C LYS A 48 -3.17 12.94 -0.51
N LYS A 49 -4.21 12.13 -0.32
CA LYS A 49 -5.30 11.99 -1.30
C LYS A 49 -6.08 13.30 -1.39
N ILE A 50 -6.17 13.84 -2.60
CA ILE A 50 -7.07 14.95 -2.91
C ILE A 50 -8.44 14.34 -3.20
N LEU A 51 -9.10 13.86 -2.15
CA LEU A 51 -10.52 13.50 -2.22
C LEU A 51 -11.31 14.62 -1.56
N HIS A 52 -12.47 14.92 -2.12
CA HIS A 52 -13.25 16.13 -1.86
C HIS A 52 -13.37 16.56 -0.39
N SER A 53 -13.18 17.86 -0.17
CA SER A 53 -13.70 18.75 0.90
C SER A 53 -13.45 18.45 2.38
N PHE A 54 -12.99 17.27 2.79
CA PHE A 54 -12.77 16.95 4.21
C PHE A 54 -11.32 16.55 4.50
N SER A 55 -10.78 17.07 5.60
CA SER A 55 -9.52 16.56 6.13
C SER A 55 -9.74 15.18 6.78
N GLU A 56 -8.67 14.39 6.90
CA GLU A 56 -8.74 13.10 7.59
C GLU A 56 -9.10 13.23 9.08
N GLU A 57 -8.63 14.30 9.74
CA GLU A 57 -8.92 14.57 11.15
C GLU A 57 -10.41 14.87 11.36
N ASP A 58 -10.99 15.72 10.50
CA ASP A 58 -12.42 16.02 10.53
C ASP A 58 -13.24 14.75 10.29
N SER A 59 -12.82 13.92 9.33
CA SER A 59 -13.52 12.68 9.00
C SER A 59 -13.59 11.72 10.18
N ARG A 60 -12.49 11.55 10.94
CA ARG A 60 -12.47 10.67 12.13
C ARG A 60 -13.42 11.16 13.20
N HIS A 61 -13.37 12.46 13.51
CA HIS A 61 -14.23 13.07 14.51
C HIS A 61 -15.72 12.84 14.21
N TRP A 62 -16.14 13.10 12.97
CA TRP A 62 -17.54 12.92 12.57
C TRP A 62 -17.97 11.46 12.53
N ILE A 63 -17.09 10.55 12.10
CA ILE A 63 -17.38 9.10 12.13
C ILE A 63 -17.61 8.61 13.56
N GLU A 64 -16.80 9.05 14.52
CA GLU A 64 -16.96 8.70 15.94
C GLU A 64 -18.26 9.28 16.52
N TYR A 65 -18.52 10.57 16.28
CA TYR A 65 -19.76 11.22 16.70
C TYR A 65 -21.01 10.50 16.16
N TYR A 66 -21.02 10.12 14.88
CA TYR A 66 -22.15 9.38 14.29
C TYR A 66 -22.29 7.96 14.84
N LYS A 67 -21.19 7.30 15.24
CA LYS A 67 -21.27 6.00 15.93
C LYS A 67 -21.89 6.14 17.32
N GLU A 68 -21.44 7.12 18.09
CA GLU A 68 -21.93 7.38 19.45
C GLU A 68 -23.42 7.77 19.46
N THR A 69 -23.85 8.52 18.46
CA THR A 69 -25.23 8.99 18.32
C THR A 69 -26.14 8.05 17.50
N GLY A 70 -25.63 6.91 17.02
CA GLY A 70 -26.39 5.92 16.25
C GLY A 70 -26.77 6.34 14.82
N GLN A 71 -26.16 7.41 14.29
CA GLN A 71 -26.40 7.94 12.94
C GLN A 71 -25.65 7.15 11.86
N PHE A 72 -25.80 5.83 11.83
CA PHE A 72 -25.01 4.94 10.97
C PHE A 72 -25.22 5.19 9.46
N SER A 73 -26.42 5.61 9.04
CA SER A 73 -26.69 5.96 7.64
C SER A 73 -25.78 7.09 7.17
N ARG A 74 -25.55 8.11 8.01
CA ARG A 74 -24.66 9.24 7.68
C ARG A 74 -23.22 8.79 7.49
N ILE A 75 -22.77 7.80 8.27
CA ILE A 75 -21.43 7.21 8.07
C ILE A 75 -21.31 6.63 6.66
N ARG A 76 -22.31 5.86 6.23
CA ARG A 76 -22.31 5.22 4.91
C ARG A 76 -22.38 6.25 3.78
N GLU A 77 -23.25 7.23 3.92
CA GLU A 77 -23.54 8.27 2.91
C GLU A 77 -22.38 9.26 2.77
N GLU A 78 -21.85 9.76 3.89
CA GLU A 78 -20.83 10.81 3.91
C GLU A 78 -19.41 10.26 3.78
N PHE A 79 -19.09 9.10 4.36
CA PHE A 79 -17.70 8.59 4.41
C PHE A 79 -17.48 7.29 3.64
N GLY A 80 -18.53 6.66 3.12
CA GLY A 80 -18.42 5.40 2.38
C GLY A 80 -17.59 5.50 1.09
N PHE A 81 -17.36 6.71 0.58
CA PHE A 81 -16.49 6.94 -0.57
C PHE A 81 -15.01 6.70 -0.25
N ILE A 82 -14.58 6.84 1.02
CA ILE A 82 -13.18 6.67 1.45
C ILE A 82 -12.67 5.29 1.07
N ARG A 83 -13.40 4.24 1.48
CA ARG A 83 -13.11 2.85 1.09
C ARG A 83 -13.03 2.70 -0.43
N SER A 84 -13.95 3.31 -1.17
CA SER A 84 -13.98 3.19 -2.64
C SER A 84 -12.75 3.82 -3.28
N ALA A 85 -12.28 4.93 -2.74
CA ALA A 85 -11.08 5.61 -3.22
C ALA A 85 -9.79 4.87 -2.84
N ASP A 86 -9.72 4.28 -1.64
CA ASP A 86 -8.64 3.39 -1.22
C ASP A 86 -8.51 2.19 -2.18
N LEU A 87 -9.62 1.50 -2.44
CA LEU A 87 -9.64 0.38 -3.39
C LEU A 87 -9.31 0.83 -4.82
N ARG A 88 -9.71 2.04 -5.23
CA ARG A 88 -9.31 2.59 -6.52
C ARG A 88 -7.80 2.83 -6.60
N CYS A 89 -7.17 3.26 -5.53
CA CYS A 89 -5.71 3.39 -5.46
C CYS A 89 -5.02 2.02 -5.55
N VAL A 90 -5.60 0.98 -4.94
CA VAL A 90 -5.16 -0.40 -5.15
C VAL A 90 -5.30 -0.77 -6.62
N ASP A 91 -6.43 -0.52 -7.26
CA ASP A 91 -6.66 -0.90 -8.66
C ASP A 91 -5.62 -0.31 -9.61
N ILE A 92 -5.32 0.97 -9.46
CA ILE A 92 -4.38 1.67 -10.35
C ILE A 92 -2.92 1.50 -9.96
N SER A 93 -2.58 0.81 -8.87
CA SER A 93 -1.18 0.56 -8.53
C SER A 93 -0.62 -0.62 -9.32
N ASP A 94 0.66 -0.56 -9.67
CA ASP A 94 1.37 -1.67 -10.30
C ASP A 94 1.89 -2.65 -9.23
N PHE A 95 2.14 -2.15 -8.01
CA PHE A 95 2.38 -2.95 -6.80
C PHE A 95 1.94 -2.19 -5.53
N ILE A 96 1.89 -2.88 -4.39
CA ILE A 96 1.64 -2.25 -3.09
C ILE A 96 2.73 -2.58 -2.08
N ILE A 97 3.01 -1.62 -1.20
CA ILE A 97 3.80 -1.83 0.01
C ILE A 97 2.85 -1.72 1.20
N VAL A 98 2.90 -2.72 2.06
CA VAL A 98 1.99 -2.92 3.18
C VAL A 98 2.79 -2.85 4.47
N HIS A 99 2.42 -1.94 5.36
CA HIS A 99 2.88 -1.96 6.75
C HIS A 99 1.82 -2.63 7.64
N ILE A 100 2.25 -3.65 8.38
CA ILE A 100 1.42 -4.34 9.37
C ILE A 100 2.08 -4.18 10.74
N ASP A 101 1.35 -3.59 11.67
CA ASP A 101 1.60 -3.71 13.10
C ASP A 101 0.58 -4.70 13.67
N VAL A 102 1.04 -5.85 14.18
CA VAL A 102 0.14 -6.91 14.66
C VAL A 102 -0.65 -6.50 15.90
N ASN A 103 -0.24 -5.45 16.59
CA ASN A 103 -0.94 -4.89 17.75
C ASN A 103 -2.01 -3.88 17.34
N THR A 104 -2.05 -3.49 16.06
CA THR A 104 -3.00 -2.52 15.52
C THR A 104 -4.03 -3.22 14.64
N HIS A 105 -5.31 -3.04 14.95
CA HIS A 105 -6.38 -3.59 14.12
C HIS A 105 -6.46 -2.86 12.77
N ALA A 106 -6.27 -3.58 11.68
CA ALA A 106 -6.07 -3.02 10.34
C ALA A 106 -7.11 -3.54 9.33
N CYS A 107 -8.40 -3.38 9.61
CA CYS A 107 -9.49 -3.92 8.77
C CYS A 107 -9.37 -3.51 7.28
N GLY A 108 -9.22 -2.22 7.00
CA GLY A 108 -9.06 -1.70 5.63
C GLY A 108 -7.82 -2.26 4.93
N THR A 109 -6.69 -2.31 5.65
CA THR A 109 -5.43 -2.87 5.16
C THR A 109 -5.59 -4.30 4.64
N TYR A 110 -6.29 -5.18 5.36
CA TYR A 110 -6.49 -6.56 4.92
C TYR A 110 -7.37 -6.66 3.66
N GLU A 111 -8.34 -5.76 3.51
CA GLU A 111 -9.16 -5.67 2.30
C GLU A 111 -8.33 -5.21 1.09
N GLU A 112 -7.47 -4.20 1.28
CA GLU A 112 -6.56 -3.69 0.24
C GLU A 112 -5.58 -4.80 -0.22
N ILE A 113 -5.01 -5.57 0.72
CA ILE A 113 -4.16 -6.73 0.42
C ILE A 113 -4.93 -7.78 -0.39
N THR A 114 -6.14 -8.13 0.04
CA THR A 114 -6.96 -9.14 -0.63
C THR A 114 -7.29 -8.70 -2.06
N THR A 115 -7.64 -7.42 -2.25
CA THR A 115 -7.94 -6.82 -3.56
C THR A 115 -6.72 -6.88 -4.48
N ALA A 116 -5.55 -6.47 -3.99
CA ALA A 116 -4.30 -6.59 -4.74
C ALA A 116 -3.98 -8.04 -5.10
N ASN A 117 -4.22 -8.98 -4.19
CA ASN A 117 -3.89 -10.39 -4.42
C ASN A 117 -4.80 -11.03 -5.47
N ARG A 118 -6.07 -10.60 -5.56
CA ARG A 118 -6.99 -11.00 -6.63
C ARG A 118 -6.50 -10.52 -8.01
N GLN A 119 -5.81 -9.38 -8.06
CA GLN A 119 -5.18 -8.84 -9.28
C GLN A 119 -3.79 -9.43 -9.54
N LYS A 120 -3.30 -10.32 -8.65
CA LYS A 120 -1.99 -11.00 -8.75
C LYS A 120 -0.78 -10.05 -8.80
N LYS A 121 -0.94 -8.79 -8.38
CA LYS A 121 0.16 -7.82 -8.32
C LYS A 121 1.16 -8.15 -7.19
N PRO A 122 2.39 -7.62 -7.23
CA PRO A 122 3.32 -7.72 -6.12
C PRO A 122 2.76 -7.00 -4.89
N ILE A 123 2.84 -7.67 -3.74
CA ILE A 123 2.40 -7.19 -2.43
C ILE A 123 3.58 -7.38 -1.50
N LEU A 124 4.26 -6.29 -1.13
CA LEU A 124 5.44 -6.32 -0.27
C LEU A 124 5.03 -5.96 1.15
N VAL A 125 5.03 -6.93 2.06
CA VAL A 125 4.58 -6.76 3.44
C VAL A 125 5.77 -6.55 4.35
N TRP A 126 5.81 -5.44 5.05
CA TRP A 126 6.66 -5.22 6.21
C TRP A 126 5.83 -5.40 7.47
N CYS A 127 6.20 -6.41 8.27
CA CYS A 127 5.62 -6.64 9.59
C CYS A 127 6.49 -5.94 10.65
N GLU A 128 5.93 -5.00 11.41
CA GLU A 128 6.60 -4.19 12.42
C GLU A 128 7.34 -5.06 13.46
N GLN A 129 6.70 -6.14 13.90
CA GLN A 129 7.25 -7.10 14.86
C GLN A 129 8.18 -8.15 14.22
N GLY A 130 8.48 -8.02 12.92
CA GLY A 130 9.26 -8.98 12.16
C GLY A 130 8.40 -10.07 11.50
N LYS A 131 8.96 -10.69 10.46
CA LYS A 131 8.30 -11.66 9.59
C LYS A 131 7.71 -12.84 10.36
N SER A 132 8.40 -13.33 11.40
CA SER A 132 7.95 -14.46 12.22
C SER A 132 6.62 -14.19 12.95
N HIS A 133 6.23 -12.93 13.12
CA HIS A 133 4.97 -12.53 13.74
C HIS A 133 3.88 -12.21 12.73
N ALA A 134 4.17 -12.23 11.42
CA ALA A 134 3.17 -11.90 10.41
C ALA A 134 1.95 -12.84 10.53
N PRO A 135 0.71 -12.32 10.38
CA PRO A 135 -0.48 -13.15 10.48
C PRO A 135 -0.43 -14.36 9.52
N ASN A 136 -0.81 -15.54 10.02
CA ASN A 136 -0.78 -16.80 9.25
C ASN A 136 -1.45 -16.68 7.87
N TRP A 137 -2.55 -15.93 7.78
CA TRP A 137 -3.25 -15.69 6.52
C TRP A 137 -2.38 -15.02 5.44
N LEU A 138 -1.40 -14.20 5.82
CA LEU A 138 -0.47 -13.60 4.85
C LEU A 138 0.46 -14.67 4.26
N PHE A 139 0.92 -15.63 5.06
CA PHE A 139 1.71 -16.77 4.58
C PHE A 139 0.91 -17.71 3.67
N PHE A 140 -0.39 -17.88 3.93
CA PHE A 140 -1.24 -18.71 3.07
C PHE A 140 -1.55 -18.03 1.73
N MET A 141 -1.55 -16.70 1.70
CA MET A 141 -1.99 -15.90 0.56
C MET A 141 -0.85 -15.43 -0.35
N LEU A 142 0.34 -15.19 0.22
CA LEU A 142 1.45 -14.52 -0.43
C LEU A 142 2.71 -15.41 -0.42
N PRO A 143 3.61 -15.28 -1.42
CA PRO A 143 4.95 -15.82 -1.33
C PRO A 143 5.63 -15.26 -0.08
N HIS A 144 6.24 -16.12 0.73
CA HIS A 144 6.86 -15.67 1.98
C HIS A 144 8.03 -14.71 1.71
N GLU A 145 8.67 -14.78 0.54
CA GLU A 145 9.73 -13.88 0.07
C GLU A 145 9.27 -12.43 -0.05
N HIS A 146 7.96 -12.19 -0.09
CA HIS A 146 7.37 -10.85 -0.09
C HIS A 146 6.92 -10.39 1.31
N ILE A 147 7.31 -11.11 2.36
CA ILE A 147 7.08 -10.74 3.77
C ILE A 147 8.44 -10.49 4.41
N PHE A 148 8.62 -9.28 4.94
CA PHE A 148 9.88 -8.70 5.34
C PHE A 148 9.86 -8.30 6.83
N ASN A 149 11.05 -8.27 7.43
CA ASN A 149 11.23 -7.84 8.82
C ASN A 149 11.29 -6.32 8.96
N SER A 150 11.66 -5.60 7.90
CA SER A 150 11.90 -4.16 7.97
C SER A 150 11.61 -3.44 6.65
N MET A 151 11.44 -2.12 6.74
CA MET A 151 11.38 -1.22 5.57
C MET A 151 12.66 -1.30 4.73
N GLU A 152 13.82 -1.47 5.36
CA GLU A 152 15.12 -1.55 4.67
C GLU A 152 15.19 -2.79 3.77
N GLU A 153 14.70 -3.94 4.23
CA GLU A 153 14.63 -5.15 3.41
C GLU A 153 13.73 -4.94 2.17
N ILE A 154 12.62 -4.20 2.29
CA ILE A 154 11.77 -3.83 1.15
C ILE A 154 12.54 -2.96 0.16
N ILE A 155 13.25 -1.94 0.65
CA ILE A 155 14.02 -1.04 -0.22
C ILE A 155 15.13 -1.81 -0.95
N ASN A 156 15.85 -2.70 -0.25
CA ASN A 156 16.87 -3.56 -0.84
C ASN A 156 16.28 -4.49 -1.91
N TYR A 157 15.14 -5.11 -1.63
CA TYR A 157 14.42 -5.93 -2.58
C TYR A 157 14.01 -5.13 -3.83
N LEU A 158 13.46 -3.92 -3.65
CA LEU A 158 13.06 -3.07 -4.78
C LEU A 158 14.26 -2.61 -5.62
N ASN A 159 15.38 -2.25 -5.00
CA ASN A 159 16.62 -1.92 -5.73
C ASN A 159 17.14 -3.12 -6.55
N TYR A 160 17.03 -4.33 -6.00
CA TYR A 160 17.35 -5.56 -6.73
C TYR A 160 16.41 -5.73 -7.94
N ILE A 161 15.09 -5.59 -7.75
CA ILE A 161 14.11 -5.68 -8.84
C ILE A 161 14.37 -4.61 -9.91
N ASP A 162 14.66 -3.38 -9.49
CA ASP A 162 14.88 -2.24 -10.39
C ASP A 162 16.07 -2.45 -11.33
N SER A 163 17.15 -3.06 -10.82
CA SER A 163 18.40 -3.29 -11.54
C SER A 163 18.51 -4.67 -12.20
N LEU A 164 17.48 -5.52 -12.07
CA LEU A 164 17.53 -6.90 -12.52
C LEU A 164 17.57 -7.00 -14.05
N GLN A 165 18.62 -7.64 -14.60
CA GLN A 165 18.78 -7.83 -16.05
C GLN A 165 17.78 -8.83 -16.64
N ASN A 166 17.45 -9.88 -15.89
CA ASN A 166 16.54 -10.92 -16.32
C ASN A 166 15.35 -10.99 -15.37
N THR A 167 14.22 -10.45 -15.81
CA THR A 167 12.97 -10.45 -15.05
C THR A 167 12.14 -11.72 -15.23
N LYS A 168 12.59 -12.67 -16.07
CA LYS A 168 11.91 -13.95 -16.26
C LYS A 168 11.91 -14.74 -14.95
N GLY A 169 10.73 -15.15 -14.51
CA GLY A 169 10.54 -15.91 -13.26
C GLY A 169 10.07 -15.07 -12.08
N LEU A 170 10.00 -13.74 -12.21
CA LEU A 170 9.33 -12.89 -11.22
C LEU A 170 7.80 -13.04 -11.35
N GLN A 171 7.23 -14.10 -10.76
CA GLN A 171 5.85 -14.55 -11.00
C GLN A 171 4.76 -13.49 -10.83
N ARG A 172 4.99 -12.47 -10.00
CA ARG A 172 4.04 -11.37 -9.75
C ARG A 172 4.44 -10.04 -10.38
N TRP A 173 5.68 -9.90 -10.84
CA TRP A 173 6.16 -8.66 -11.45
C TRP A 173 5.93 -8.69 -12.95
N PHE A 174 5.13 -7.75 -13.43
CA PHE A 174 4.89 -7.54 -14.84
C PHE A 174 5.33 -6.12 -15.20
N PHE A 175 6.33 -6.02 -16.07
CA PHE A 175 6.88 -4.75 -16.52
C PHE A 175 6.32 -4.45 -17.89
N PHE A 176 5.46 -3.45 -17.97
CA PHE A 176 4.87 -3.02 -19.24
C PHE A 176 5.76 -1.93 -19.83
N SER A 177 6.78 -2.31 -20.61
CA SER A 177 7.60 -1.36 -21.36
C SER A 177 6.82 -0.80 -22.55
N ASN A 178 6.78 0.54 -22.67
CA ASN A 178 6.35 1.33 -23.83
C ASN A 178 5.21 0.73 -24.71
N LEU A 179 4.07 0.39 -24.11
CA LEU A 179 2.84 0.10 -24.87
C LEU A 179 2.32 1.32 -25.68
N TYR A 180 2.94 2.49 -25.54
CA TYR A 180 2.47 3.76 -26.11
C TYR A 180 3.51 4.48 -27.01
N ASN A 181 4.62 3.83 -27.37
CA ASN A 181 5.54 4.34 -28.40
C ASN A 181 5.35 3.62 -29.76
N GLN A 182 4.12 3.24 -30.10
CA GLN A 182 3.72 2.82 -31.44
C GLN A 182 2.79 3.85 -32.06
#